data_AF-A0A336M5B1-F1
#
_entry.id   AF-A0A336M5B1-F1
#
_cell.length_a   1.000
_cell.length_b   1.000
_cell.length_c   1.000
_cell.angle_alpha   90.00
_cell.angle_beta   90.00
_cell.angle_gamma   90.00
#
_symmetry.space_group_name_H-M   'P 1'
#
loop_
_entity.id
_entity.type
_entity.pdbx_description
1 polymer ?
#
loop_
_entity_poly.entity_id
_entity_poly.type
_entity_poly.pdbx_seq_one_letter_code
_entity_poly.pdbx_strand_id
1 'polypeptide(L)'
;MSTYIDPHFIKALSCEPNRRTLQDLQIIYYGLRSLIPSYRDSVLRALCKLVRYEKRQVNDVLYYTGEYSRCWYILLSGAVFISGSMFLPGSR
;
A
#
# COMPACT_ATOMS: atom_id res chain seq x y z
N MET A 1 -14.60 -8.19 8.44
CA MET A 1 -14.18 -8.86 7.19
C MET A 1 -12.66 -8.82 7.15
N SER A 2 -11.99 -9.95 7.37
CA SER A 2 -10.54 -10.03 7.15
C SER A 2 -10.30 -9.76 5.67
N THR A 3 -9.71 -8.62 5.33
CA THR A 3 -9.34 -8.30 3.94
C THR A 3 -8.27 -9.29 3.53
N TYR A 4 -8.68 -10.43 2.95
CA TYR A 4 -7.77 -11.39 2.37
C TYR A 4 -7.04 -10.69 1.24
N ILE A 5 -5.77 -10.37 1.47
CA ILE A 5 -4.96 -9.73 0.44
C ILE A 5 -4.45 -10.83 -0.48
N ASP A 6 -4.84 -10.72 -1.75
CA ASP A 6 -4.41 -11.66 -2.78
C ASP A 6 -2.87 -11.76 -2.82
N PRO A 7 -2.28 -12.95 -2.66
CA PRO A 7 -0.84 -13.15 -2.79
C PRO A 7 -0.28 -12.65 -4.14
N HIS A 8 -1.07 -12.71 -5.22
CA HIS A 8 -0.68 -12.19 -6.52
C HIS A 8 -0.53 -10.66 -6.50
N PHE A 9 -1.36 -9.97 -5.73
CA PHE A 9 -1.25 -8.52 -5.55
C PHE A 9 0.05 -8.14 -4.83
N ILE A 10 0.40 -8.85 -3.75
CA ILE A 10 1.68 -8.64 -3.06
C ILE A 10 2.87 -8.95 -3.98
N LYS A 11 2.79 -10.05 -4.75
CA LYS A 11 3.83 -10.42 -5.71
C LYS A 11 4.03 -9.34 -6.78
N ALA A 12 2.95 -8.84 -7.36
CA ALA A 12 3.00 -7.77 -8.37
C ALA A 12 3.56 -6.46 -7.79
N LEU A 13 3.16 -6.09 -6.56
CA LEU A 13 3.69 -4.89 -5.88
C LEU A 13 5.17 -5.01 -5.47
N SER A 14 5.65 -6.24 -5.23
CA SER A 14 7.06 -6.51 -4.90
C SER A 14 7.97 -6.40 -6.12
N CYS A 15 7.41 -6.43 -7.34
CA CYS A 15 8.15 -6.12 -8.56
C CYS A 15 8.45 -4.61 -8.61
N GLU A 16 9.70 -4.27 -8.95
CA GLU A 16 10.13 -2.89 -9.14
C GLU A 16 9.23 -2.19 -10.18
N PRO A 17 8.81 -0.93 -9.94
CA PRO A 17 7.85 -0.28 -10.84
C PRO A 17 8.27 -0.24 -12.31
N ASN A 18 9.57 -0.10 -12.58
CA ASN A 18 10.13 -0.07 -13.94
C ASN A 18 10.15 -1.43 -14.65
N ARG A 19 9.95 -2.54 -13.91
CA ARG A 19 10.01 -3.92 -14.43
C ARG A 19 8.64 -4.59 -14.50
N ARG A 20 7.56 -3.87 -14.16
CA ARG A 20 6.21 -4.42 -14.12
C ARG A 20 5.70 -4.73 -15.53
N THR A 21 5.14 -5.92 -15.68
CA THR A 21 4.43 -6.33 -16.89
C THR A 21 3.03 -5.70 -16.95
N LEU A 22 2.37 -5.79 -18.11
CA LEU A 22 0.98 -5.35 -18.24
C LEU A 22 0.04 -6.12 -17.28
N GLN A 23 0.32 -7.40 -17.06
CA GLN A 23 -0.44 -8.24 -16.13
C GLN A 23 -0.26 -7.75 -14.68
N ASP A 24 0.97 -7.42 -14.27
CA ASP A 24 1.24 -6.87 -12.94
C ASP A 24 0.47 -5.55 -12.72
N LEU A 25 0.49 -4.67 -13.72
CA LEU A 25 -0.24 -3.40 -13.66
C LEU A 25 -1.75 -3.60 -13.53
N GLN A 26 -2.32 -4.61 -14.19
CA GLN A 26 -3.74 -4.95 -14.06
C GLN A 26 -4.08 -5.49 -12.66
N ILE A 27 -3.27 -6.40 -12.13
CA ILE A 27 -3.46 -6.94 -10.77
C ILE A 27 -3.38 -5.81 -9.75
N ILE A 28 -2.38 -4.93 -9.86
CA ILE A 28 -2.20 -3.78 -8.97
C ILE A 28 -3.39 -2.82 -9.08
N TYR A 29 -3.87 -2.56 -10.29
CA TYR A 29 -5.01 -1.68 -10.54
C TYR A 29 -6.26 -2.15 -9.79
N TYR A 30 -6.63 -3.42 -9.92
CA TYR A 30 -7.82 -3.95 -9.24
C TYR A 30 -7.64 -3.98 -7.72
N GLY A 31 -6.45 -4.31 -7.22
CA GLY A 31 -6.15 -4.23 -5.79
C GLY A 31 -6.26 -2.80 -5.24
N LEU A 32 -5.68 -1.81 -5.91
CA LEU A 32 -5.80 -0.40 -5.53
C LEU A 32 -7.25 0.08 -5.60
N ARG A 33 -8.02 -0.35 -6.61
CA ARG A 33 -9.44 0.01 -6.72
C ARG A 33 -10.26 -0.49 -5.52
N SER A 34 -9.89 -1.63 -4.93
CA SER A 34 -10.51 -2.14 -3.72
C SER A 34 -10.08 -1.36 -2.46
N LEU A 35 -8.81 -0.95 -2.37
CA LEU A 35 -8.26 -0.26 -1.20
C LEU A 35 -8.65 1.22 -1.14
N ILE A 36 -8.66 1.91 -2.27
CA ILE A 36 -8.88 3.36 -2.39
C ILE A 36 -9.94 3.66 -3.47
N PRO A 37 -11.20 3.19 -3.29
CA PRO A 37 -12.24 3.25 -4.32
C PRO A 37 -12.70 4.68 -4.68
N SER A 38 -12.37 5.68 -3.84
CA SER A 38 -12.74 7.08 -4.05
C SER A 38 -11.92 7.79 -5.14
N TYR A 39 -10.78 7.23 -5.55
CA TYR A 39 -9.91 7.85 -6.55
C TYR A 39 -10.36 7.53 -7.98
N ARG A 40 -10.16 8.48 -8.89
CA ARG A 40 -10.46 8.32 -10.32
C ARG A 40 -9.54 7.30 -10.99
N ASP A 41 -10.06 6.62 -12.02
CA ASP A 41 -9.32 5.65 -12.84
C ASP A 41 -7.95 6.15 -13.33
N SER A 42 -7.89 7.40 -13.81
CA SER A 42 -6.64 8.00 -14.31
C SER A 42 -5.57 8.07 -13.23
N VAL A 43 -5.96 8.43 -12.00
CA VAL A 43 -5.07 8.49 -10.84
C VAL A 43 -4.63 7.08 -10.45
N LEU A 44 -5.55 6.12 -10.38
CA LEU A 44 -5.22 4.74 -10.05
C LEU A 44 -4.22 4.13 -11.05
N ARG A 45 -4.40 4.38 -12.35
CA ARG A 45 -3.46 3.91 -13.39
C ARG A 45 -2.08 4.55 -13.26
N ALA A 46 -2.00 5.82 -12.87
CA ALA A 46 -0.72 6.48 -12.58
C ALA A 46 -0.06 5.86 -11.34
N LEU A 47 -0.84 5.64 -10.27
CA LEU A 47 -0.36 5.02 -9.03
C LEU A 47 0.17 3.60 -9.24
N CYS A 48 -0.41 2.80 -10.14
CA CYS A 48 0.07 1.45 -10.47
C CYS A 48 1.56 1.42 -10.87
N LYS A 49 2.09 2.53 -11.39
CA LYS A 49 3.49 2.69 -11.80
C LYS A 49 4.40 3.27 -10.72
N LEU A 50 3.87 3.60 -9.54
CA LEU A 50 4.59 4.31 -8.47
C LEU A 50 4.57 3.55 -7.15
N VAL A 51 3.47 2.87 -6.83
CA VAL A 51 3.31 2.16 -5.56
C VAL A 51 4.33 1.04 -5.41
N ARG A 52 4.78 0.79 -4.19
CA ARG A 52 5.72 -0.29 -3.85
C ARG A 52 5.23 -1.05 -2.63
N TYR A 53 5.48 -2.35 -2.59
CA TYR A 53 5.28 -3.13 -1.37
C TYR A 53 6.49 -2.99 -0.46
N GLU A 54 6.22 -2.83 0.84
CA GLU A 54 7.25 -2.71 1.87
C GLU A 54 6.81 -3.54 3.07
N LYS A 55 7.64 -4.50 3.47
CA LYS A 55 7.42 -5.32 4.66
C LYS A 55 8.28 -4.79 5.79
N ARG A 56 7.64 -4.45 6.90
CA ARG A 56 8.30 -3.92 8.10
C ARG A 56 8.22 -4.91 9.25
N GLN A 57 9.25 -4.91 10.07
CA GLN A 57 9.30 -5.70 11.29
C GLN A 57 8.64 -4.94 12.45
N VAL A 58 8.41 -5.65 13.55
CA VAL A 58 7.92 -5.03 14.79
C VAL A 58 8.95 -4.01 15.26
N ASN A 59 8.48 -2.85 15.71
CA ASN A 59 9.29 -1.71 16.18
C ASN A 59 10.07 -0.95 15.09
N ASP A 60 9.91 -1.26 13.80
CA ASP A 60 10.44 -0.40 12.74
C ASP A 60 9.73 0.96 12.76
N VAL A 61 10.51 2.03 12.87
CA VAL A 61 9.97 3.40 12.80
C VAL A 61 9.76 3.79 11.33
N LEU A 62 8.51 4.15 10.98
CA LEU A 62 8.16 4.58 9.62
C LEU A 62 8.54 6.05 9.36
N TYR A 63 8.34 6.92 10.33
CA TYR A 63 8.67 8.35 10.26
C TYR A 63 8.72 8.95 11.66
N TYR A 64 9.44 10.06 11.80
CA TYR A 64 9.43 10.88 13.02
C TYR A 64 8.62 12.17 12.83
N THR A 65 8.03 12.67 13.91
CA THR A 65 7.35 13.96 13.92
C THR A 65 8.35 15.08 13.60
N GLY A 66 8.01 15.93 12.62
CA GLY A 66 8.87 17.04 12.19
C GLY A 66 9.76 16.72 10.98
N GLU A 67 9.81 15.47 10.52
CA GLU A 67 10.51 15.11 9.29
C GLU A 67 9.69 15.45 8.03
N TYR A 68 10.40 15.70 6.93
CA TYR A 68 9.76 15.88 5.63
C TYR A 68 9.12 14.56 5.15
N SER A 69 7.81 14.59 4.91
CA SER A 69 7.06 13.43 4.40
C SER A 69 7.49 13.06 2.99
N ARG A 70 8.23 11.95 2.86
CA ARG A 70 8.70 11.43 1.56
C ARG A 70 7.67 10.57 0.83
N CYS A 71 6.75 9.95 1.56
CA CYS A 71 5.72 9.09 0.99
C CYS A 71 4.53 8.94 1.93
N TRP A 72 3.45 8.37 1.39
CA TRP A 72 2.25 7.96 2.13
C TRP A 72 2.17 6.44 2.14
N TYR A 73 1.48 5.88 3.14
CA TYR A 73 1.37 4.44 3.35
C TYR A 73 -0.09 4.00 3.34
N ILE A 74 -0.33 2.82 2.80
CA ILE A 74 -1.57 2.07 3.00
C ILE A 74 -1.21 0.84 3.83
N LEU A 75 -1.80 0.71 5.02
CA LEU A 75 -1.55 -0.45 5.87
C LEU A 75 -2.35 -1.65 5.36
N LEU A 76 -1.64 -2.66 4.85
CA LEU A 76 -2.21 -3.87 4.28
C LEU A 76 -2.50 -4.94 5.35
N SER A 77 -1.59 -5.10 6.32
CA SER A 77 -1.70 -6.09 7.40
C SER A 77 -0.91 -5.63 8.61
N GLY A 78 -1.20 -6.21 9.78
CA GLY A 78 -0.55 -5.88 11.05
C GLY A 78 -1.18 -4.68 11.74
N ALA A 79 -0.37 -3.89 12.44
CA ALA A 79 -0.79 -2.70 13.16
C ALA A 79 0.34 -1.66 13.16
N VAL A 80 -0.02 -0.38 13.25
CA VAL A 80 0.94 0.71 13.44
C VAL A 80 0.60 1.48 14.70
N PHE A 81 1.63 1.91 15.43
CA PHE A 81 1.46 2.74 16.62
C PHE A 81 1.78 4.19 16.27
N ILE A 82 0.82 5.09 16.49
CA ILE A 82 0.93 6.51 16.18
C ILE A 82 0.47 7.28 17.42
N SER A 83 1.39 8.05 18.01
CA SER A 83 1.09 9.01 19.09
C SER A 83 0.25 8.46 20.25
N GLY A 84 0.53 7.23 20.72
CA GLY A 84 -0.21 6.63 21.84
C GLY A 84 -1.32 5.65 21.44
N SER A 85 -1.68 5.61 20.16
CA SER A 85 -2.81 4.82 19.66
C SER A 85 -2.36 3.80 18.61
N MET A 86 -3.00 2.62 18.62
CA MET A 86 -2.76 1.56 17.65
C MET A 86 -3.82 1.59 16.55
N PHE A 87 -3.38 1.55 15.30
CA PHE A 87 -4.24 1.56 14.11
C PHE A 87 -4.10 0.25 13.35
N LEU A 88 -5.23 -0.27 12.89
CA LEU A 88 -5.35 -1.56 12.19
C LEU A 88 -5.81 -1.30 10.74
N PRO A 89 -5.54 -2.22 9.80
CA PRO A 89 -6.09 -2.13 8.45
C PRO A 89 -7.61 -1.94 8.48
N GLY A 90 -8.09 -0.84 7.89
CA GLY A 90 -9.51 -0.52 7.83
C GLY A 90 -10.12 0.10 9.10
N SER A 91 -9.32 0.43 10.13
CA SER A 91 -9.79 1.30 11.21
C SER A 91 -10.10 2.67 10.63
N ARG A 92 -11.37 3.07 10.66
CA ARG A 92 -11.82 4.43 10.30
C ARG A 92 -11.67 5.36 11.48
#